data_AF-A0A345E4K0-F1
#
_entry.id   AF-A0A345E4K0-F1
#
_cell.length_a   1.000
_cell.length_b   1.000
_cell.length_c   1.000
_cell.angle_alpha   90.00
_cell.angle_beta   90.00
_cell.angle_gamma   90.00
#
_symmetry.space_group_name_H-M   'P 1'
#
loop_
_entity.id
_entity.type
_entity.pdbx_description
1 polymer ?
#
loop_
_entity_poly.entity_id
_entity_poly.type
_entity_poly.pdbx_seq_one_letter_code
_entity_poly.pdbx_strand_id
1 'polypeptide(L)'
;MSVPHLGGDPNANLYAQLKRDVLDRVPQISAVEFVPDDIEAKQLRAIFDPGRLDPPTGPESPELTIKWYRQDPDDWFRINYTDPNTGFHAGWHQDEDHPDLGQAHFQYSTADTEDRWGITFKNEE
;
A
#
# COMPACT_ATOMS: atom_id res chain seq x y z
N MET A 1 -4.73 -29.49 -9.44
CA MET A 1 -5.73 -29.33 -10.52
C MET A 1 -6.50 -28.06 -10.20
N SER A 2 -6.14 -26.93 -10.82
CA SER A 2 -6.75 -25.63 -10.50
C SER A 2 -8.04 -25.44 -11.28
N VAL A 3 -9.08 -25.00 -10.57
CA VAL A 3 -10.41 -24.71 -11.10
C VAL A 3 -10.31 -23.46 -11.99
N PRO A 4 -10.94 -23.43 -13.18
CA PRO A 4 -10.92 -22.24 -14.02
C PRO A 4 -11.86 -21.20 -13.43
N HIS A 5 -11.31 -20.08 -12.96
CA HIS A 5 -12.12 -18.92 -12.56
C HIS A 5 -12.60 -18.19 -13.83
N LEU A 6 -13.91 -18.20 -14.07
CA LEU A 6 -14.59 -17.30 -15.02
C LEU A 6 -14.58 -15.89 -14.42
N GLY A 7 -13.51 -15.14 -14.65
CA GLY A 7 -13.36 -13.76 -14.20
C GLY A 7 -12.02 -13.19 -14.68
N GLY A 8 -11.97 -11.89 -14.99
CA GLY A 8 -10.72 -11.21 -15.35
C GLY A 8 -9.63 -11.34 -14.26
N ASP A 9 -8.42 -10.88 -14.57
CA ASP A 9 -7.28 -10.93 -13.64
C ASP A 9 -7.71 -10.55 -12.20
N PRO A 10 -7.62 -11.47 -11.22
CA PRO A 10 -8.08 -11.20 -9.86
C PRO A 10 -7.39 -9.99 -9.24
N ASN A 11 -6.18 -9.63 -9.69
CA ASN A 11 -5.46 -8.45 -9.24
C ASN A 11 -6.06 -7.16 -9.81
N ALA A 12 -6.56 -7.17 -11.06
CA ALA A 12 -7.21 -6.00 -11.64
C ALA A 12 -8.51 -5.64 -10.89
N ASN A 13 -9.30 -6.65 -10.54
CA ASN A 13 -10.49 -6.46 -9.71
C ASN A 13 -10.13 -5.97 -8.30
N LEU A 14 -9.02 -6.45 -7.73
CA LEU A 14 -8.53 -6.00 -6.43
C LEU A 14 -8.15 -4.52 -6.44
N TYR A 15 -7.37 -4.06 -7.42
CA TYR A 15 -6.99 -2.65 -7.48
C TYR A 15 -8.19 -1.74 -7.74
N ALA A 16 -9.13 -2.15 -8.58
CA ALA A 16 -10.37 -1.40 -8.78
C ALA A 16 -11.18 -1.26 -7.48
N GLN A 17 -11.30 -2.33 -6.69
CA GLN A 17 -11.97 -2.32 -5.39
C GLN A 17 -11.22 -1.47 -4.36
N LEU A 18 -9.91 -1.66 -4.19
CA LEU A 18 -9.10 -0.86 -3.27
C LEU A 18 -9.18 0.63 -3.61
N LYS A 19 -9.09 0.98 -4.90
CA LYS A 19 -9.24 2.35 -5.35
C LYS A 19 -10.62 2.90 -4.96
N ARG A 20 -11.71 2.27 -5.42
CA ARG A 20 -13.08 2.80 -5.28
C ARG A 20 -13.59 2.77 -3.83
N ASP A 21 -13.32 1.69 -3.13
CA ASP A 21 -13.96 1.39 -1.84
C ASP A 21 -13.12 1.81 -0.64
N VAL A 22 -11.82 2.04 -0.84
CA VAL A 22 -10.92 2.50 0.22
C VAL A 22 -10.34 3.88 -0.12
N LEU A 23 -9.47 3.97 -1.14
CA LEU A 23 -8.64 5.15 -1.36
C LEU A 23 -9.45 6.39 -1.79
N ASP A 24 -10.40 6.24 -2.72
CA ASP A 24 -11.26 7.34 -3.19
C ASP A 24 -12.17 7.91 -2.07
N ARG A 25 -12.28 7.21 -0.94
CA ARG A 25 -13.10 7.62 0.21
C ARG A 25 -12.30 8.33 1.31
N VAL A 26 -10.97 8.35 1.21
CA VAL A 26 -10.10 9.03 2.19
C VAL A 26 -10.07 10.53 1.83
N PRO A 27 -10.58 11.43 2.70
CA PRO A 27 -10.74 12.84 2.34
C PRO A 27 -9.40 13.58 2.12
N GLN A 28 -8.32 13.06 2.68
CA GLN A 28 -6.96 13.60 2.53
C GLN A 28 -6.32 13.23 1.18
N ILE A 29 -6.85 12.22 0.48
CA ILE A 29 -6.34 11.81 -0.84
C ILE A 29 -6.95 12.74 -1.90
N SER A 30 -6.10 13.33 -2.74
CA SER A 30 -6.48 14.21 -3.84
C SER A 30 -6.59 13.49 -5.18
N ALA A 31 -5.82 12.42 -5.37
CA ALA A 31 -5.84 11.60 -6.57
C ALA A 31 -5.42 10.15 -6.27
N VAL A 32 -5.95 9.21 -7.06
CA VAL A 32 -5.53 7.81 -7.06
C VAL A 32 -5.33 7.37 -8.49
N GLU A 33 -4.15 6.83 -8.77
CA GLU A 33 -3.70 6.43 -10.10
C GLU A 33 -3.40 4.93 -10.14
N PHE A 34 -3.74 4.28 -11.26
CA PHE A 34 -3.22 2.97 -11.59
C PHE A 34 -1.85 3.13 -12.25
N VAL A 35 -0.90 2.26 -11.91
CA VAL A 35 0.45 2.29 -12.47
C VAL A 35 0.77 0.94 -13.13
N PRO A 36 1.15 0.89 -14.42
CA PRO A 36 1.36 2.06 -15.31
C PRO A 36 0.06 2.71 -15.80
N ASP A 37 -1.02 1.93 -15.94
CA ASP A 37 -2.34 2.39 -16.36
C ASP A 37 -3.44 1.45 -15.81
N ASP A 38 -4.70 1.73 -16.10
CA ASP A 38 -5.87 1.00 -15.60
C ASP A 38 -6.09 -0.37 -16.28
N ILE A 39 -5.44 -0.62 -17.41
CA ILE A 39 -5.51 -1.89 -18.15
C ILE A 39 -4.49 -2.88 -17.58
N GLU A 40 -3.25 -2.45 -17.35
CA GLU A 40 -2.18 -3.29 -16.81
C GLU A 40 -2.08 -3.27 -15.28
N ALA A 41 -2.59 -2.22 -14.63
CA ALA A 41 -2.59 -1.93 -13.20
C ALA A 41 -1.79 -2.92 -12.32
N LYS A 42 -0.51 -2.61 -12.09
CA LYS A 42 0.40 -3.42 -11.25
C LYS A 42 0.59 -2.84 -9.86
N GLN A 43 0.14 -1.61 -9.65
CA GLN A 43 0.24 -0.85 -8.42
C GLN A 43 -0.84 0.24 -8.40
N LEU A 44 -1.30 0.62 -7.21
CA LEU A 44 -1.99 1.88 -6.97
C LEU A 44 -1.04 2.91 -6.37
N ARG A 45 -1.12 4.14 -6.85
CA ARG A 45 -0.47 5.31 -6.26
C ARG A 45 -1.54 6.30 -5.84
N ALA A 46 -1.64 6.58 -4.55
CA ALA A 46 -2.49 7.62 -4.01
C ALA A 46 -1.65 8.84 -3.63
N ILE A 47 -2.13 10.01 -4.00
CA ILE A 47 -1.50 11.31 -3.76
C ILE A 47 -2.32 12.03 -2.70
N PHE A 48 -1.67 12.50 -1.64
CA PHE A 48 -2.32 13.24 -0.56
C PHE A 48 -2.28 14.74 -0.84
N ASP A 49 -3.36 15.44 -0.47
CA ASP A 49 -3.35 16.89 -0.31
C ASP A 49 -2.71 17.21 1.05
N PRO A 50 -1.49 17.76 1.10
CA PRO A 50 -0.80 18.01 2.35
C PRO A 50 -1.52 19.03 3.23
N GLY A 51 -2.38 19.88 2.66
CA GLY A 51 -3.21 20.83 3.41
C GLY A 51 -4.39 20.18 4.13
N ARG A 52 -4.73 18.93 3.81
CA ARG A 52 -5.81 18.17 4.46
C ARG A 52 -5.31 17.22 5.54
N LEU A 53 -4.00 17.05 5.66
CA LEU A 53 -3.38 16.32 6.76
C LEU A 53 -3.43 17.15 8.04
N ASP A 54 -3.42 16.49 9.20
CA ASP A 54 -3.43 17.14 10.51
C ASP A 54 -2.27 16.61 11.37
N PRO A 55 -1.23 17.42 11.62
CA PRO A 55 -1.04 18.77 11.08
C PRO A 55 -0.75 18.75 9.56
N PRO A 56 -0.97 19.87 8.84
CA PRO A 56 -0.52 19.99 7.45
C PRO A 56 0.98 19.81 7.34
N THR A 57 1.44 19.06 6.35
CA THR A 57 2.84 18.58 6.34
C THR A 57 3.78 19.42 5.49
N GLY A 58 3.29 20.14 4.47
CA GLY A 58 4.09 21.08 3.69
C GLY A 58 3.56 21.34 2.28
N PRO A 59 4.38 21.88 1.36
CA PRO A 59 3.96 22.16 -0.02
C PRO A 59 3.98 20.95 -0.95
N GLU A 60 4.75 19.91 -0.65
CA GLU A 60 4.90 18.72 -1.49
C GLU A 60 3.84 17.67 -1.13
N SER A 61 3.38 16.90 -2.12
CA SER A 61 2.34 15.89 -1.88
C SER A 61 2.93 14.59 -1.35
N PRO A 62 2.49 14.10 -0.18
CA PRO A 62 2.81 12.76 0.26
C PRO A 62 2.17 11.70 -0.64
N GLU A 63 2.78 10.53 -0.68
CA GLU A 63 2.35 9.44 -1.56
C GLU A 63 2.20 8.14 -0.80
N LEU A 64 1.13 7.40 -1.12
CA LEU A 64 0.95 6.01 -0.73
C LEU A 64 1.01 5.12 -1.97
N THR A 65 1.91 4.15 -1.97
CA THR A 65 2.01 3.13 -3.02
C THR A 65 1.55 1.78 -2.47
N ILE A 66 0.73 1.07 -3.24
CA ILE A 66 0.19 -0.24 -2.88
C ILE A 66 0.45 -1.20 -4.03
N LYS A 67 1.24 -2.24 -3.76
CA LYS A 67 1.37 -3.42 -4.62
C LYS A 67 0.77 -4.62 -3.90
N TRP A 68 -0.03 -5.41 -4.60
CA TRP A 68 -0.66 -6.60 -4.09
C TRP A 68 -0.76 -7.66 -5.18
N TYR A 69 -0.39 -8.90 -4.85
CA TYR A 69 -0.52 -10.05 -5.72
C TYR A 69 -1.18 -11.18 -4.93
N ARG A 70 -2.32 -11.66 -5.43
CA ARG A 70 -2.94 -12.85 -4.84
C ARG A 70 -2.18 -14.11 -5.24
N GLN A 71 -1.79 -14.92 -4.25
CA GLN A 71 -1.08 -16.18 -4.49
C GLN A 71 -1.31 -17.17 -3.33
N ASP A 72 -1.00 -18.45 -3.57
CA ASP A 72 -1.14 -19.56 -2.62
C ASP A 72 0.27 -20.00 -2.17
N PRO A 73 0.55 -20.19 -0.86
CA PRO A 73 -0.38 -20.15 0.28
C PRO A 73 -0.80 -18.76 0.76
N ASP A 74 0.05 -17.75 0.53
CA ASP A 74 -0.13 -16.44 1.12
C ASP A 74 0.07 -15.32 0.10
N ASP A 75 -0.88 -14.39 0.06
CA ASP A 75 -0.79 -13.17 -0.72
C ASP A 75 0.52 -12.40 -0.44
N TRP A 76 1.07 -11.80 -1.50
CA TRP A 76 2.17 -10.85 -1.37
C TRP A 76 1.66 -9.41 -1.48
N PHE A 77 2.15 -8.52 -0.64
CA PHE A 77 1.91 -7.09 -0.73
C PHE A 77 3.12 -6.26 -0.31
N ARG A 78 3.12 -5.00 -0.77
CA ARG A 78 3.99 -3.96 -0.24
C ARG A 78 3.24 -2.63 -0.26
N ILE A 79 3.17 -2.00 0.90
CA ILE A 79 2.49 -0.72 1.10
C ILE A 79 3.51 0.27 1.64
N ASN A 80 3.68 1.43 0.98
CA ASN A 80 4.59 2.48 1.44
C ASN A 80 3.91 3.84 1.40
N TYR A 81 3.87 4.51 2.54
CA TYR A 81 3.63 5.94 2.66
C TYR A 81 4.96 6.69 2.76
N THR A 82 5.09 7.78 2.02
CA THR A 82 6.23 8.68 2.04
C THR A 82 5.74 10.11 2.08
N ASP A 83 6.20 10.87 3.08
CA ASP A 83 5.99 12.30 3.19
C ASP A 83 7.32 13.05 3.00
N PRO A 84 7.54 13.66 1.83
CA PRO A 84 8.78 14.37 1.53
C PRO A 84 8.98 15.60 2.41
N ASN A 85 7.91 16.19 2.96
CA ASN A 85 8.00 17.42 3.73
C ASN A 85 8.53 17.18 5.16
N THR A 86 8.22 16.01 5.72
CA THR A 86 8.59 15.65 7.10
C THR A 86 9.73 14.64 7.16
N GLY A 87 10.08 14.02 6.02
CA GLY A 87 10.98 12.88 5.98
C GLY A 87 10.39 11.63 6.63
N PHE A 88 9.08 11.60 6.85
CA PHE A 88 8.38 10.47 7.43
C PHE A 88 8.10 9.42 6.36
N HIS A 89 8.50 8.19 6.62
CA HIS A 89 8.16 7.03 5.82
C HIS A 89 7.55 5.98 6.72
N ALA A 90 6.51 5.30 6.24
CA ALA A 90 5.94 4.16 6.94
C ALA A 90 5.40 3.14 5.95
N GLY A 91 5.45 1.87 6.30
CA GLY A 91 4.99 0.85 5.39
C GLY A 91 4.83 -0.51 6.02
N TRP A 92 4.13 -1.36 5.27
CA TRP A 92 3.99 -2.77 5.54
C TRP A 92 4.70 -3.55 4.44
N HIS A 93 5.71 -4.31 4.82
CA HIS A 93 6.60 -5.00 3.89
C HIS A 93 6.58 -6.51 4.15
N GLN A 94 6.78 -7.25 3.07
CA GLN A 94 7.12 -8.67 3.07
C GLN A 94 8.42 -8.80 2.28
N ASP A 95 9.54 -8.85 2.98
CA ASP A 95 10.88 -8.98 2.40
C ASP A 95 11.71 -10.03 3.13
N GLU A 96 12.78 -10.47 2.46
CA GLU A 96 13.71 -11.49 2.97
C GLU A 96 14.80 -10.88 3.87
N ASP A 97 14.86 -9.55 3.98
CA ASP A 97 15.91 -8.84 4.70
C ASP A 97 15.72 -8.93 6.23
N HIS A 98 14.48 -9.17 6.70
CA HIS A 98 14.12 -9.24 8.12
C HIS A 98 13.38 -10.52 8.50
N PRO A 99 14.00 -11.71 8.29
CA PRO A 99 13.33 -12.99 8.48
C PRO A 99 12.92 -13.27 9.93
N ASP A 100 13.54 -12.59 10.90
CA ASP A 100 13.24 -12.69 12.33
C ASP A 100 11.90 -12.02 12.71
N LEU A 101 11.38 -11.11 11.88
CA LEU A 101 10.10 -10.43 12.10
C LEU A 101 8.90 -11.23 11.58
N GLY A 102 9.14 -12.39 10.99
CA GLY A 102 8.12 -13.21 10.35
C GLY A 102 7.83 -12.77 8.91
N GLN A 103 6.68 -13.18 8.38
CA GLN A 103 6.36 -12.99 6.97
C GLN A 103 6.12 -11.52 6.59
N ALA A 104 5.57 -10.73 7.50
CA ALA A 104 5.27 -9.32 7.30
C ALA A 104 5.72 -8.51 8.50
N HIS A 105 6.16 -7.29 8.26
CA HIS A 105 6.48 -6.35 9.32
C HIS A 105 5.99 -4.95 8.98
N PHE A 106 5.77 -4.15 10.02
CA PHE A 106 5.62 -2.71 9.88
C PHE A 106 6.98 -2.06 10.13
N GLN A 107 7.31 -1.07 9.32
CA GLN A 107 8.48 -0.22 9.52
C GLN A 107 8.05 1.23 9.36
N TYR A 108 8.61 2.10 10.19
CA TYR A 108 8.59 3.52 9.96
C TYR A 108 9.97 4.14 10.16
N SER A 109 10.20 5.26 9.50
CA SER A 109 11.37 6.09 9.70
C SER A 109 11.01 7.57 9.67
N THR A 110 11.79 8.36 10.40
CA THR A 110 11.81 9.82 10.39
C THR A 110 13.25 10.26 10.13
N ALA A 111 13.51 11.57 10.17
CA ALA A 111 14.87 12.10 10.11
C ALA A 111 15.81 11.55 11.20
N ASP A 112 15.28 11.22 12.38
CA ASP A 112 16.08 10.93 13.58
C ASP A 112 15.96 9.48 14.08
N THR A 113 14.92 8.76 13.64
CA THR A 113 14.64 7.42 14.16
C THR A 113 14.07 6.50 13.10
N GLU A 114 14.31 5.22 13.31
CA GLU A 114 13.71 4.14 12.55
C GLU A 114 13.38 3.02 13.53
N ASP A 115 12.20 2.42 13.37
CA ASP A 115 11.81 1.25 14.15
C ASP A 115 10.93 0.32 13.30
N ARG A 116 10.88 -0.94 13.70
CA ARG A 116 10.17 -2.00 12.99
C ARG A 116 9.78 -3.14 13.91
N TRP A 117 8.66 -3.78 13.60
CA TRP A 117 8.21 -4.96 14.32
C TRP A 117 7.36 -5.88 13.44
N GLY A 118 7.41 -7.17 13.77
CA GLY A 118 6.65 -8.21 13.09
C GLY A 118 5.14 -8.04 13.27
N ILE A 119 4.40 -8.33 12.22
CA ILE A 119 2.93 -8.35 12.25
C ILE A 119 2.40 -9.59 11.53
N THR A 120 1.16 -9.96 11.83
CA THR A 120 0.49 -11.08 11.15
C THR A 120 -0.88 -10.62 10.70
N PHE A 121 -1.14 -10.74 9.40
CA PHE A 121 -2.48 -10.60 8.86
C PHE A 121 -3.17 -11.96 8.96
N LYS A 122 -4.34 -11.99 9.59
CA LYS A 122 -5.23 -13.15 9.52
C LYS A 122 -6.30 -12.82 8.49
N ASN A 123 -6.66 -13.77 7.64
CA ASN A 123 -7.84 -13.64 6.81
C ASN A 123 -9.05 -13.38 7.71
N GLU A 124 -9.91 -12.43 7.33
CA GLU A 124 -11.25 -12.38 7.90
C GLU A 124 -11.97 -13.67 7.47
N GLU A 125 -12.49 -14.42 8.45
CA GLU A 125 -13.31 -15.63 8.22
C GLU A 125 -14.68 -15.31 7.65
#